data_AF-A0A1G7D7U4-F1
#
_entry.id   AF-A0A1G7D7U4-F1
#
_cell.length_a   1.000
_cell.length_b   1.000
_cell.length_c   1.000
_cell.angle_alpha   90.00
_cell.angle_beta   90.00
_cell.angle_gamma   90.00
#
_symmetry.space_group_name_H-M   'P 1'
#
loop_
_entity.id
_entity.type
_entity.pdbx_description
1 polymer ?
#
loop_
_entity_poly.entity_id
_entity_poly.type
_entity_poly.pdbx_seq_one_letter_code
_entity_poly.pdbx_strand_id
1 'polypeptide(L)'
;MFDIHDFLLRARVDAVSLDAWIKAGWLAPQQAAPEHPFSELDLARARLIRDLREGMGVNDEGIAIVLDLLDQLHGFRHALHRVNSALQGLPAPLQQEILARLRGGQVEVVRHPGEGPLSGVD
;
A
#
# COMPACT_ATOMS: atom_id res chain seq x y z
N MET A 1 -13.72 12.29 -7.49
CA MET A 1 -14.47 11.90 -6.27
C MET A 1 -15.92 11.70 -6.68
N PHE A 2 -16.59 10.71 -6.13
CA PHE A 2 -17.91 10.25 -6.56
C PHE A 2 -18.91 10.35 -5.41
N ASP A 3 -20.14 10.75 -5.73
CA ASP A 3 -21.29 10.53 -4.86
C ASP A 3 -21.68 9.04 -4.83
N ILE A 4 -22.60 8.67 -3.94
CA ILE A 4 -23.04 7.27 -3.78
C ILE A 4 -23.67 6.71 -5.06
N HIS A 5 -24.50 7.50 -5.75
CA HIS A 5 -25.23 7.01 -6.93
C HIS A 5 -24.28 6.75 -8.11
N ASP A 6 -23.40 7.69 -8.42
CA ASP A 6 -22.37 7.53 -9.46
C ASP A 6 -21.42 6.37 -9.13
N PHE A 7 -21.08 6.21 -7.84
CA PHE A 7 -20.26 5.09 -7.39
C PHE A 7 -20.91 3.73 -7.66
N LEU A 8 -22.17 3.53 -7.25
CA LEU A 8 -22.91 2.29 -7.47
C LEU A 8 -22.99 1.93 -8.96
N LEU A 9 -23.28 2.92 -9.81
CA LEU A 9 -23.36 2.74 -11.25
C LEU A 9 -22.01 2.33 -11.86
N ARG A 10 -20.93 3.04 -11.52
CA ARG A 10 -19.59 2.79 -12.08
C ARG A 10 -18.92 1.54 -11.55
N ALA A 11 -19.18 1.18 -10.29
CA ALA A 11 -18.68 -0.05 -9.68
C ALA A 11 -19.51 -1.26 -10.14
N ARG A 12 -20.75 -1.04 -10.62
CA ARG A 12 -21.75 -2.07 -10.90
C ARG A 12 -22.03 -2.93 -9.68
N VAL A 13 -22.29 -2.27 -8.56
CA VAL A 13 -22.58 -2.92 -7.27
C VAL A 13 -23.89 -2.34 -6.73
N ASP A 14 -24.63 -3.14 -5.99
CA ASP A 14 -25.85 -2.69 -5.32
C ASP A 14 -25.53 -2.03 -3.96
N ALA A 15 -26.50 -1.29 -3.42
CA ALA A 15 -26.34 -0.56 -2.16
C ALA A 15 -26.15 -1.47 -0.94
N VAL A 16 -26.68 -2.69 -0.96
CA VAL A 16 -26.55 -3.67 0.14
C VAL A 16 -25.12 -4.20 0.18
N SER A 17 -24.58 -4.56 -0.98
CA SER A 17 -23.19 -4.99 -1.14
C SER A 17 -22.22 -3.87 -0.73
N LEU A 18 -22.47 -2.63 -1.15
CA LEU A 18 -21.67 -1.48 -0.76
C LEU A 18 -21.65 -1.27 0.77
N ASP A 19 -22.83 -1.28 1.40
CA ASP A 19 -22.95 -1.13 2.87
C ASP A 19 -22.24 -2.28 3.61
N ALA A 20 -22.36 -3.51 3.13
CA ALA A 20 -21.65 -4.66 3.68
C ALA A 20 -20.12 -4.49 3.59
N TRP A 21 -19.61 -3.99 2.46
CA TRP A 21 -18.17 -3.79 2.26
C TRP A 21 -17.61 -2.63 3.10
N ILE A 22 -18.41 -1.58 3.31
CA ILE A 22 -18.04 -0.48 4.23
C ILE A 22 -18.00 -1.01 5.67
N LYS A 23 -19.01 -1.78 6.09
CA LYS A 23 -19.05 -2.39 7.44
C LYS A 23 -17.92 -3.39 7.69
N ALA A 24 -17.53 -4.14 6.65
CA ALA A 24 -16.38 -5.04 6.69
C ALA A 24 -15.02 -4.30 6.66
N GLY A 25 -15.03 -2.97 6.48
CA GLY A 25 -13.82 -2.15 6.39
C GLY A 25 -13.06 -2.27 5.07
N TRP A 26 -13.64 -2.93 4.07
CA TRP A 26 -13.02 -3.11 2.75
C TRP A 26 -13.00 -1.80 1.95
N LEU A 27 -14.01 -0.97 2.14
CA LEU A 27 -14.10 0.38 1.59
C LEU A 27 -14.15 1.40 2.73
N ALA A 28 -13.36 2.46 2.61
CA ALA A 28 -13.24 3.51 3.63
C ALA A 28 -13.58 4.88 3.02
N PRO A 29 -14.87 5.20 2.81
CA PRO A 29 -15.29 6.48 2.28
C PRO A 29 -14.79 7.65 3.13
N GLN A 30 -14.46 8.75 2.47
CA GLN A 30 -13.95 9.96 3.10
C GLN A 30 -15.07 10.72 3.81
N GLN A 31 -15.07 10.67 5.16
CA GLN A 31 -16.07 11.35 5.98
C GLN A 31 -16.03 12.88 5.90
N ALA A 32 -14.88 13.45 5.52
CA ALA A 32 -14.72 14.90 5.38
C ALA A 32 -15.40 15.50 4.13
N ALA A 33 -15.82 14.66 3.18
CA ALA A 33 -16.46 15.08 1.93
C ALA A 33 -17.78 14.32 1.72
N PRO A 34 -18.83 14.60 2.52
CA PRO A 34 -20.07 13.82 2.51
C PRO A 34 -20.83 13.84 1.17
N GLU A 35 -20.63 14.88 0.36
CA GLU A 35 -21.20 14.99 -0.98
C GLU A 35 -20.54 14.03 -1.99
N HIS A 36 -19.24 13.78 -1.84
CA HIS A 36 -18.45 12.93 -2.74
C HIS A 36 -17.46 12.06 -1.95
N PRO A 37 -17.98 11.10 -1.16
CA PRO A 37 -17.17 10.38 -0.18
C PRO A 37 -16.22 9.36 -0.82
N PHE A 38 -16.40 8.99 -2.09
CA PHE A 38 -15.58 7.96 -2.73
C PHE A 38 -14.53 8.54 -3.68
N SER A 39 -13.34 7.98 -3.64
CA SER A 39 -12.23 8.29 -4.55
C SER A 39 -12.16 7.32 -5.74
N GLU A 40 -11.27 7.62 -6.69
CA GLU A 40 -10.91 6.67 -7.76
C GLU A 40 -10.33 5.37 -7.20
N LEU A 41 -9.60 5.44 -6.08
CA LEU A 41 -9.04 4.27 -5.41
C LEU A 41 -10.16 3.38 -4.85
N ASP A 42 -11.18 3.96 -4.24
CA ASP A 42 -12.35 3.22 -3.74
C ASP A 42 -13.10 2.54 -4.89
N LEU A 43 -13.24 3.22 -6.03
CA LEU A 43 -13.90 2.65 -7.21
C LEU A 43 -13.10 1.46 -7.77
N ALA A 44 -11.78 1.60 -7.88
CA ALA A 44 -10.92 0.50 -8.31
C ALA A 44 -11.00 -0.70 -7.35
N ARG A 45 -11.00 -0.43 -6.03
CA ARG A 45 -11.12 -1.47 -5.00
C ARG A 45 -12.49 -2.17 -5.06
N ALA A 46 -13.58 -1.44 -5.21
CA ALA A 46 -14.92 -2.01 -5.34
C ALA A 46 -15.05 -2.93 -6.57
N ARG A 47 -14.46 -2.52 -7.71
CA ARG A 47 -14.42 -3.36 -8.92
C ARG A 47 -13.62 -4.64 -8.69
N LEU A 48 -12.47 -4.55 -8.02
CA LEU A 48 -11.68 -5.72 -7.66
C LEU A 48 -12.47 -6.70 -6.77
N ILE A 49 -13.13 -6.20 -5.73
CA ILE A 49 -13.96 -7.03 -4.84
C ILE A 49 -15.04 -7.76 -5.64
N ARG A 50 -15.75 -7.05 -6.53
CA ARG A 50 -16.74 -7.65 -7.43
C ARG A 50 -16.12 -8.73 -8.31
N ASP A 51 -14.99 -8.44 -8.96
CA ASP A 51 -14.34 -9.37 -9.88
C ASP A 51 -13.82 -10.63 -9.16
N LEU A 52 -13.34 -10.50 -7.93
CA LEU A 52 -12.97 -11.63 -7.06
C LEU A 52 -14.19 -12.49 -6.71
N ARG A 53 -15.30 -11.85 -6.34
CA ARG A 53 -16.51 -12.55 -5.90
C ARG A 53 -17.26 -13.21 -7.06
N GLU A 54 -17.55 -12.46 -8.11
CA GLU A 54 -18.37 -12.89 -9.25
C GLU A 54 -17.55 -13.58 -10.33
N GLY A 55 -16.35 -13.10 -10.61
CA GLY A 55 -15.50 -13.63 -11.68
C GLY A 55 -14.70 -14.85 -11.26
N MET A 56 -14.32 -14.95 -9.98
CA MET A 56 -13.41 -15.99 -9.46
C MET A 56 -14.02 -16.85 -8.34
N GLY A 57 -15.23 -16.53 -7.86
CA GLY A 57 -15.90 -17.31 -6.81
C GLY A 57 -15.20 -17.27 -5.46
N VAL A 58 -14.39 -16.23 -5.19
CA VAL A 58 -13.68 -16.06 -3.93
C VAL A 58 -14.69 -15.70 -2.83
N ASN A 59 -14.58 -16.36 -1.68
CA ASN A 59 -15.42 -16.08 -0.52
C ASN A 59 -14.95 -14.81 0.20
N ASP A 60 -15.77 -14.32 1.14
CA ASP A 60 -15.50 -13.07 1.86
C ASP A 60 -14.18 -13.11 2.65
N GLU A 61 -13.81 -14.26 3.22
CA GLU A 61 -12.52 -14.44 3.91
C GLU A 61 -11.32 -14.32 2.96
N GLY A 62 -11.41 -14.95 1.78
CA GLY A 62 -10.38 -14.83 0.75
C GLY A 62 -10.27 -13.41 0.21
N ILE A 63 -11.39 -12.70 0.05
CA ILE A 63 -11.39 -11.28 -0.33
C ILE A 63 -10.66 -10.45 0.72
N ALA A 64 -10.93 -10.64 2.00
CA ALA A 64 -10.25 -9.92 3.07
C ALA A 64 -8.72 -10.11 3.03
N ILE A 65 -8.26 -11.35 2.80
CA ILE A 65 -6.82 -11.65 2.66
C ILE A 65 -6.22 -10.95 1.45
N VAL A 66 -6.89 -11.00 0.29
CA VAL A 66 -6.39 -10.34 -0.93
C VAL A 66 -6.31 -8.82 -0.74
N LEU A 67 -7.30 -8.22 -0.09
CA LEU A 67 -7.29 -6.78 0.20
C LEU A 67 -6.17 -6.39 1.17
N ASP A 68 -5.95 -7.17 2.23
CA ASP A 68 -4.85 -6.93 3.17
C ASP A 68 -3.48 -7.03 2.47
N LEU A 69 -3.27 -8.05 1.63
CA LEU A 69 -2.05 -8.18 0.83
C LEU A 69 -1.86 -7.01 -0.14
N LEU A 70 -2.94 -6.54 -0.76
CA LEU A 70 -2.89 -5.38 -1.66
C LEU A 70 -2.52 -4.11 -0.88
N ASP A 71 -3.09 -3.93 0.31
CA ASP A 71 -2.81 -2.79 1.18
C ASP A 71 -1.36 -2.81 1.68
N GLN A 72 -0.82 -3.98 2.05
CA GLN A 72 0.59 -4.16 2.37
C GLN A 72 1.49 -3.79 1.18
N LEU A 73 1.14 -4.23 -0.03
CA LEU A 73 1.89 -3.89 -1.25
C LEU A 73 1.86 -2.39 -1.54
N HIS A 74 0.70 -1.74 -1.39
CA HIS A 74 0.60 -0.29 -1.53
C HIS A 74 1.44 0.43 -0.47
N GLY A 75 1.38 0.01 0.79
CA GLY A 75 2.22 0.54 1.87
C GLY A 75 3.71 0.44 1.54
N PHE A 76 4.15 -0.71 1.03
CA PHE A 76 5.52 -0.91 0.59
C PHE A 76 5.91 0.02 -0.57
N ARG A 77 5.06 0.12 -1.60
CA ARG A 77 5.29 1.04 -2.74
C ARG A 77 5.37 2.50 -2.30
N HIS A 78 4.53 2.92 -1.36
CA HIS A 78 4.57 4.26 -0.78
C HIS A 78 5.86 4.50 0.01
N ALA A 79 6.31 3.53 0.81
CA ALA A 79 7.56 3.63 1.54
C ALA A 79 8.76 3.79 0.59
N LEU A 80 8.83 2.98 -0.47
CA LEU A 80 9.87 3.09 -1.49
C LEU A 80 9.81 4.44 -2.22
N HIS A 81 8.60 4.92 -2.56
CA HIS A 81 8.45 6.22 -3.20
C HIS A 81 8.95 7.35 -2.30
N ARG A 82 8.63 7.32 -1.00
CA ARG A 82 9.13 8.29 -0.01
C ARG A 82 10.66 8.26 0.10
N VAL A 83 11.26 7.08 0.14
CA VAL A 83 12.73 6.93 0.13
C VAL A 83 13.31 7.55 -1.14
N ASN A 84 12.74 7.23 -2.30
CA ASN A 84 13.19 7.81 -3.57
C ASN A 84 13.05 9.35 -3.60
N SER A 85 11.93 9.90 -3.12
CA SER A 85 11.73 11.35 -3.02
C SER A 85 12.75 12.00 -2.08
N ALA A 86 13.07 11.36 -0.95
CA ALA A 86 14.11 11.84 -0.04
C ALA A 86 15.49 11.84 -0.70
N LEU A 87 15.83 10.78 -1.45
CA LEU A 87 17.10 10.71 -2.20
C LEU A 87 17.20 11.79 -3.29
N GLN A 88 16.09 12.11 -3.96
CA GLN A 88 16.05 13.18 -4.95
C GLN A 88 16.24 14.58 -4.32
N GLY A 89 15.94 14.74 -3.03
CA GLY A 89 16.20 15.96 -2.29
C GLY A 89 17.65 16.14 -1.82
N LEU A 90 18.51 15.13 -1.99
CA LEU A 90 19.92 15.21 -1.61
C LEU A 90 20.77 15.92 -2.67
N PRO A 91 21.90 16.54 -2.29
CA PRO A 91 22.90 17.02 -3.24
C PRO A 91 23.38 15.90 -4.18
N ALA A 92 23.56 16.24 -5.47
CA ALA A 92 23.90 15.28 -6.53
C ALA A 92 25.08 14.32 -6.21
N PRO A 93 26.18 14.76 -5.56
CA PRO A 93 27.28 13.84 -5.22
C PRO A 93 26.87 12.73 -4.26
N LEU A 94 26.03 13.03 -3.26
CA LEU A 94 25.53 12.05 -2.29
C LEU A 94 24.50 11.11 -2.94
N GLN A 95 23.65 11.64 -3.81
CA GLN A 95 22.72 10.84 -4.58
C GLN A 95 23.45 9.80 -5.46
N GLN A 96 24.51 10.22 -6.15
CA GLN A 96 25.33 9.36 -7.00
C GLN A 96 26.02 8.24 -6.21
N GLU A 97 26.56 8.56 -5.03
CA GLU A 97 27.17 7.59 -4.12
C GLU A 97 26.17 6.52 -3.67
N ILE A 98 24.99 6.94 -3.21
CA ILE A 98 23.94 6.00 -2.76
C ILE A 98 23.46 5.11 -3.93
N LEU A 99 23.24 5.68 -5.11
CA LEU A 99 22.84 4.92 -6.31
C LEU A 99 23.93 3.96 -6.80
N ALA A 100 25.20 4.28 -6.59
CA ALA A 100 26.31 3.38 -6.91
C ALA A 100 26.30 2.17 -5.95
N ARG A 101 26.11 2.38 -4.64
CA ARG A 101 26.02 1.30 -3.64
C ARG A 101 24.81 0.40 -3.84
N LEU A 102 23.65 0.98 -4.15
CA LEU A 102 22.44 0.21 -4.46
C LEU A 102 22.59 -0.67 -5.71
N ARG A 103 23.33 -0.20 -6.73
CA ARG A 103 23.66 -0.98 -7.94
C ARG A 103 24.76 -2.01 -7.72
N GLY A 104 25.68 -1.76 -6.78
CA GLY A 104 26.79 -2.63 -6.42
C GLY A 104 26.42 -3.81 -5.51
N GLY A 105 25.20 -3.82 -4.94
CA GLY A 105 24.67 -4.99 -4.25
C GLY A 105 25.35 -5.32 -2.92
N GLN A 106 25.32 -4.39 -1.96
CA GLN A 106 25.26 -4.72 -0.53
C GLN A 106 24.87 -3.46 0.27
N VAL A 107 23.70 -3.51 0.91
CA VAL A 107 23.46 -2.69 2.11
C VAL A 107 24.39 -3.26 3.16
N GLU A 108 25.58 -2.65 3.29
CA GLU A 108 26.44 -2.88 4.44
C GLU A 108 25.65 -2.38 5.65
N VAL A 109 24.95 -3.31 6.33
CA VAL A 109 24.43 -3.08 7.67
C VAL A 109 25.66 -2.69 8.46
N VAL A 110 25.78 -1.39 8.75
CA VAL A 110 26.85 -0.85 9.58
C VAL A 110 26.83 -1.62 10.89
N ARG A 111 27.69 -2.65 10.99
CA ARG A 111 28.04 -3.21 12.29
C ARG A 111 28.84 -2.12 12.97
N HIS A 112 28.30 -1.62 14.07
CA HIS A 112 29.04 -0.74 14.96
C HIS A 112 30.41 -1.36 15.25
N PRO A 113 31.53 -0.67 14.98
CA PRO A 113 32.85 -1.12 15.39
C PRO A 113 32.96 -0.87 16.89
N GLY A 114 32.74 -1.90 17.70
CA GLY A 114 32.74 -1.75 19.16
C GLY A 114 32.96 -3.02 19.98
N GLU A 115 33.02 -4.21 19.39
CA GLU A 115 33.36 -5.43 20.11
C GLU A 115 34.59 -6.05 19.45
N GLY A 116 35.76 -5.55 19.86
CA GLY A 116 37.02 -6.24 19.61
C GLY A 116 37.02 -7.60 20.30
N PRO A 117 37.77 -8.59 19.80
CA PRO A 117 37.93 -9.84 20.51
C PRO A 117 38.65 -9.52 21.82
N LEU A 118 38.00 -9.81 22.96
CA LEU A 118 38.72 -10.07 24.19
C LEU A 118 39.50 -11.37 23.97
N SER A 119 40.65 -11.24 23.30
CA SER A 119 41.73 -12.22 23.32
C SER A 119 42.18 -12.33 24.77
N GLY A 120 42.25 -13.58 25.24
CA GLY A 120 42.31 -13.91 26.65
C GLY A 120 43.57 -13.46 27.38
N VAL A 121 43.47 -13.51 28.70
CA VAL A 121 44.58 -13.65 29.62
C VAL A 121 44.11 -14.61 30.72
N ASP A 122 44.83 -15.73 30.79
CA ASP A 122 44.92 -16.78 31.82
C ASP A 122 43.72 -17.72 32.09
#